data_AF-A0A2Z6CSS8-F1
#
_entry.id   AF-A0A2Z6CSS8-F1
#
_cell.length_a   1.000
_cell.length_b   1.000
_cell.length_c   1.000
_cell.angle_alpha   90.00
_cell.angle_beta   90.00
_cell.angle_gamma   90.00
#
_symmetry.space_group_name_H-M   'P 1'
#
loop_
_entity.id
_entity.type
_entity.pdbx_description
1 polymer ?
#
loop_
_entity_poly.entity_id
_entity_poly.type
_entity_poly.pdbx_seq_one_letter_code
_entity_poly.pdbx_strand_id
1 'polypeptide(L)'
;MSNKSFESTDFSEELEKIASAVNDVARDCQGDPLALLNLLRQLEYLHRAIRDGVFQESLPDNRQQLYSLLKDIESEGGWPYIERMRLKAFLENLLPEVMKENSD
;
A
#
# COMPACT_ATOMS: atom_id res chain seq x y z
N MET A 1 5.61 26.84 17.87
CA MET A 1 5.39 25.87 18.98
C MET A 1 5.69 24.48 18.42
N SER A 2 6.35 23.68 19.23
CA SER A 2 7.20 22.53 18.93
C SER A 2 6.81 21.64 17.74
N ASN A 3 7.72 21.59 16.75
CA ASN A 3 7.92 20.41 15.91
C ASN A 3 8.36 19.29 16.87
N LYS A 4 7.39 18.53 17.37
CA LYS A 4 7.69 17.35 18.18
C LYS A 4 8.20 16.34 17.16
N SER A 5 9.52 16.22 17.06
CA SER A 5 10.14 15.03 16.51
C SER A 5 9.45 13.85 17.20
N PHE A 6 8.58 13.14 16.48
CA PHE A 6 8.15 11.81 16.88
C PHE A 6 9.43 11.08 17.27
N GLU A 7 9.46 10.50 18.47
CA GLU A 7 10.65 9.83 18.98
C GLU A 7 11.17 8.87 17.92
N SER A 8 12.26 9.27 17.27
CA SER A 8 12.59 8.86 15.91
C SER A 8 13.02 7.39 15.81
N THR A 9 13.23 6.74 16.95
CA THR A 9 13.63 5.33 17.07
C THR A 9 12.42 4.44 17.32
N ASP A 10 11.56 4.79 18.29
CA ASP A 10 10.41 3.97 18.68
C ASP A 10 9.38 3.83 17.53
N PHE A 11 9.09 4.94 16.84
CA PHE A 11 8.15 4.91 15.71
C PHE A 11 8.69 4.10 14.52
N SER A 12 9.98 4.19 14.23
CA SER A 12 10.60 3.39 13.16
C SER A 12 10.59 1.90 13.50
N GLU A 13 10.79 1.54 14.77
CA GLU A 13 10.72 0.15 15.25
C GLU A 13 9.30 -0.41 15.18
N GLU A 14 8.28 0.41 15.48
CA GLU A 14 6.88 0.01 15.31
C GLU A 14 6.52 -0.26 13.85
N LEU A 15 6.96 0.60 12.92
CA LEU A 15 6.76 0.38 11.50
C LEU A 15 7.46 -0.89 11.01
N GLU A 16 8.68 -1.16 11.48
CA GLU A 16 9.41 -2.38 11.13
C GLU A 16 8.72 -3.64 11.67
N LYS A 17 8.12 -3.59 12.86
CA LYS A 17 7.31 -4.69 13.41
C LYS A 17 6.08 -4.96 12.54
N ILE A 18 5.39 -3.92 12.07
CA ILE A 18 4.25 -4.07 11.15
C ILE A 18 4.71 -4.69 9.84
N ALA A 19 5.80 -4.18 9.25
CA ALA A 19 6.35 -4.71 8.00
C ALA A 19 6.75 -6.19 8.14
N SER A 20 7.43 -6.54 9.23
CA SER A 20 7.82 -7.92 9.55
C SER A 20 6.61 -8.84 9.67
N ALA A 21 5.57 -8.43 10.42
CA ALA A 21 4.36 -9.23 10.58
C ALA A 21 3.64 -9.47 9.24
N VAL A 22 3.53 -8.45 8.38
CA VAL A 22 2.93 -8.60 7.04
C VAL A 22 3.76 -9.54 6.17
N ASN A 23 5.09 -9.43 6.21
CA ASN A 23 6.00 -10.28 5.45
C ASN A 23 5.95 -11.74 5.91
N ASP A 24 5.82 -11.99 7.22
CA ASP A 24 5.68 -13.35 7.76
C ASP A 24 4.37 -13.99 7.30
N VAL A 25 3.25 -13.27 7.36
CA VAL A 25 1.97 -13.78 6.83
C VAL A 25 2.05 -14.04 5.32
N ALA A 26 2.70 -13.15 4.55
CA ALA A 26 2.89 -13.36 3.12
C ALA A 26 3.72 -14.62 2.81
N ARG A 27 4.75 -14.89 3.64
CA ARG A 27 5.58 -16.09 3.54
C ARG A 27 4.78 -17.35 3.85
N ASP A 28 3.97 -17.33 4.90
CA ASP A 28 3.11 -18.45 5.29
C ASP A 28 2.02 -18.75 4.24
N CYS A 29 1.61 -17.73 3.47
CA CYS A 29 0.64 -17.84 2.38
C CYS A 29 1.28 -18.22 1.03
N GLN A 30 2.59 -18.50 0.98
CA GLN A 30 3.29 -18.78 -0.28
C GLN A 30 2.69 -19.99 -0.99
N GLY A 31 2.33 -19.81 -2.27
CA GLY A 31 1.70 -20.86 -3.07
C GLY A 31 0.18 -20.97 -2.92
N ASP A 32 -0.45 -20.15 -2.07
CA ASP A 32 -1.91 -20.00 -1.99
C ASP A 32 -2.35 -18.60 -2.48
N PRO A 33 -2.77 -18.49 -3.75
CA PRO A 33 -3.22 -17.22 -4.33
C PRO A 33 -4.44 -16.61 -3.62
N LEU A 34 -5.32 -17.42 -3.02
CA LEU A 34 -6.51 -16.92 -2.35
C LEU A 34 -6.16 -16.35 -0.97
N ALA A 35 -5.26 -17.00 -0.23
CA ALA A 35 -4.75 -16.48 1.03
C ALA A 35 -3.98 -15.15 0.82
N LEU A 36 -3.12 -15.09 -0.20
CA LEU A 36 -2.43 -13.86 -0.59
C LEU A 36 -3.41 -12.74 -0.98
N LEU A 37 -4.47 -13.05 -1.74
CA LEU A 37 -5.51 -12.08 -2.09
C LEU A 37 -6.24 -11.55 -0.85
N ASN A 38 -6.50 -12.40 0.14
CA ASN A 38 -7.13 -11.98 1.38
C ASN A 38 -6.20 -11.06 2.20
N LEU A 39 -4.90 -11.36 2.27
CA LEU A 39 -3.90 -10.47 2.87
C LEU A 39 -3.92 -9.10 2.20
N LEU A 40 -3.84 -9.05 0.86
CA LEU A 40 -3.86 -7.80 0.10
C LEU A 40 -5.13 -6.97 0.35
N ARG A 41 -6.30 -7.62 0.41
CA ARG A 41 -7.57 -6.94 0.72
C ARG A 41 -7.59 -6.36 2.12
N GLN A 42 -7.02 -7.06 3.09
CA GLN A 42 -6.92 -6.57 4.46
C GLN A 42 -6.01 -5.34 4.56
N LEU A 43 -4.87 -5.36 3.87
CA LEU A 43 -3.96 -4.21 3.80
C LEU A 43 -4.63 -2.99 3.16
N GLU A 44 -5.38 -3.19 2.07
CA GLU A 44 -6.15 -2.13 1.44
C GLU A 44 -7.24 -1.56 2.37
N TYR A 45 -7.92 -2.41 3.14
CA TYR A 45 -8.89 -1.96 4.14
C TYR A 45 -8.24 -1.08 5.22
N LEU A 46 -7.11 -1.52 5.77
CA LEU A 46 -6.36 -0.75 6.77
C LEU A 46 -5.88 0.59 6.21
N HIS A 47 -5.33 0.58 5.00
CA HIS A 47 -4.90 1.79 4.31
C HIS A 47 -6.06 2.79 4.16
N ARG A 48 -7.23 2.35 3.67
CA ARG A 48 -8.41 3.22 3.53
C ARG A 48 -8.90 3.75 4.88
N ALA A 49 -8.96 2.91 5.91
CA ALA A 49 -9.41 3.32 7.23
C ALA A 49 -8.50 4.40 7.84
N ILE A 50 -7.18 4.28 7.67
CA ILE A 50 -6.21 5.29 8.12
C ILE A 50 -6.38 6.57 7.31
N ARG A 51 -6.43 6.44 5.97
CA ARG A 51 -6.54 7.58 5.04
C ARG A 51 -7.81 8.40 5.28
N ASP A 52 -8.96 7.73 5.37
CA ASP A 52 -10.28 8.37 5.46
C ASP A 52 -10.62 8.78 6.91
N GLY A 53 -9.87 8.29 7.90
CA GLY A 53 -10.00 8.66 9.31
C GLY A 53 -8.86 9.56 9.77
N VAL A 54 -7.96 9.00 10.57
CA VAL A 54 -6.92 9.75 11.31
C VAL A 54 -6.02 10.61 10.42
N PHE A 55 -5.73 10.18 9.18
CA PHE A 55 -4.91 10.99 8.27
C PHE A 55 -5.68 12.23 7.79
N GLN A 56 -6.94 12.07 7.36
CA GLN A 56 -7.77 13.19 6.94
C GLN A 56 -8.04 14.18 8.08
N GLU A 57 -8.27 13.68 9.30
CA GLU A 57 -8.44 14.49 10.51
C GLU A 57 -7.15 15.24 10.89
N SER A 58 -5.99 14.69 10.53
CA SER A 58 -4.68 15.29 10.81
C SER A 58 -4.23 16.33 9.77
N LEU A 59 -5.01 16.55 8.70
CA LEU A 59 -4.62 17.49 7.65
C LEU A 59 -4.48 18.92 8.20
N PRO A 60 -3.41 19.65 7.83
CA PRO A 60 -3.24 21.03 8.26
C PRO A 60 -4.38 21.94 7.76
N ASP A 61 -4.92 22.75 8.66
CA ASP A 61 -5.88 23.81 8.34
C ASP A 61 -5.17 25.06 7.75
N ASN A 62 -3.86 25.17 7.96
CA ASN A 62 -3.02 26.19 7.38
C ASN A 62 -2.56 25.82 5.96
N ARG A 63 -2.85 26.69 4.98
CA ARG A 63 -2.49 26.48 3.57
C ARG A 63 -1.01 26.22 3.34
N GLN A 64 -0.10 26.93 4.03
CA GLN A 64 1.34 26.75 3.84
C GLN A 64 1.80 25.37 4.29
N GLN A 65 1.31 24.90 5.44
CA GLN A 65 1.60 23.56 5.95
C GLN A 65 1.00 22.48 5.07
N LEU A 66 -0.22 22.71 4.55
CA LEU A 66 -0.84 21.83 3.58
C LEU A 66 -0.01 21.75 2.29
N TYR A 67 0.51 22.87 1.77
CA TYR A 67 1.40 22.88 0.60
C TYR A 67 2.71 22.13 0.86
N SER A 68 3.31 22.27 2.05
CA SER A 68 4.49 21.50 2.43
C SER A 68 4.19 20.01 2.44
N LEU A 69 3.11 19.59 3.09
CA LEU A 69 2.68 18.19 3.14
C LEU A 69 2.41 17.62 1.74
N LEU A 70 1.72 18.38 0.87
CA LEU A 70 1.45 17.96 -0.50
C LEU A 70 2.73 17.77 -1.31
N LYS A 71 3.70 18.65 -1.14
CA LYS A 71 5.00 18.55 -1.83
C LYS A 71 5.79 17.32 -1.36
N ASP A 72 5.74 17.02 -0.07
CA ASP A 72 6.38 15.82 0.49
C ASP A 72 5.72 14.55 -0.08
N ILE A 73 4.39 14.50 -0.11
CA ILE A 73 3.60 13.42 -0.72
C ILE A 73 3.93 13.23 -2.22
N GLU A 74 4.03 14.32 -2.99
CA GLU A 74 4.37 14.28 -4.41
C GLU A 74 5.80 13.77 -4.66
N SER A 75 6.73 14.04 -3.75
CA SER A 75 8.13 13.63 -3.89
C SER A 75 8.37 12.13 -3.70
N GLU A 76 7.49 11.45 -2.96
CA GLU A 76 7.59 10.02 -2.65
C GLU A 76 6.68 9.12 -3.53
N GLY A 77 5.93 9.71 -4.48
CA GLY A 77 5.13 8.95 -5.44
C GLY A 77 3.65 9.34 -5.58
N GLY A 78 3.22 10.47 -5.00
CA GLY A 78 1.87 11.02 -5.11
C GLY A 78 0.94 10.63 -3.96
N TRP A 79 -0.31 11.12 -4.02
CA TRP A 79 -1.36 10.88 -3.00
C TRP A 79 -1.44 9.39 -2.62
N PRO A 80 -1.63 9.02 -1.33
CA PRO A 80 -1.50 7.65 -0.81
C PRO A 80 -1.87 6.59 -1.85
N TYR A 81 -0.82 5.99 -2.42
CA TYR A 81 -0.87 5.26 -3.68
C TYR A 81 -1.49 3.88 -3.45
N ILE A 82 -2.70 3.66 -3.99
CA ILE A 82 -3.32 2.35 -4.06
C ILE A 82 -2.82 1.69 -5.34
N GLU A 83 -1.83 0.81 -5.24
CA GLU A 83 -1.48 -0.08 -6.35
C GLU A 83 -2.66 -1.03 -6.62
N ARG A 84 -3.40 -0.74 -7.68
CA ARG A 84 -4.26 -1.76 -8.29
C ARG A 84 -3.35 -2.70 -9.05
N MET A 85 -3.22 -3.95 -8.60
CA MET A 85 -2.82 -5.04 -9.50
C MET A 85 -3.72 -4.92 -10.73
N ARG A 86 -3.17 -4.47 -11.87
CA ARG A 86 -3.95 -4.39 -13.09
C ARG A 86 -4.32 -5.83 -13.38
N LEU A 87 -5.59 -6.18 -13.21
CA LEU A 87 -6.14 -7.50 -13.56
C LEU A 87 -5.60 -7.99 -14.91
N LYS A 88 -5.29 -7.06 -15.82
CA LYS A 88 -4.59 -7.29 -17.09
C LYS A 88 -3.24 -8.03 -16.96
N ALA A 89 -2.35 -7.62 -16.05
CA ALA A 89 -1.05 -8.28 -15.83
C ALA A 89 -1.20 -9.66 -15.16
N PHE A 90 -2.24 -9.84 -14.33
CA PHE A 90 -2.58 -11.15 -13.79
C PHE A 90 -3.19 -12.08 -14.85
N LEU A 91 -4.03 -11.54 -15.74
CA LEU A 91 -4.68 -12.27 -16.83
C LEU A 91 -3.70 -12.65 -17.97
N GLU A 92 -2.68 -11.83 -18.23
CA GLU A 92 -1.61 -12.15 -19.20
C GLU A 92 -0.83 -13.41 -18.82
N ASN A 93 -0.74 -13.73 -17.52
CA ASN A 93 -0.08 -14.94 -17.02
C ASN A 93 -1.04 -16.15 -16.88
N LEU A 94 -2.34 -15.95 -17.05
CA LEU A 94 -3.39 -16.99 -16.96
C LEU A 94 -3.89 -17.48 -18.32
N LEU A 95 -3.49 -16.83 -19.42
CA LEU A 95 -3.69 -17.34 -20.76
C LEU A 95 -2.52 -18.27 -21.10
N PRO A 96 -2.62 -19.60 -20.93
CA PRO A 96 -1.74 -20.50 -21.68
C PRO A 96 -1.92 -20.19 -23.16
N GLU A 97 -0.89 -20.37 -24.00
CA GLU A 97 -0.89 -20.06 -25.44
C GLU A 97 -2.15 -20.58 -26.19
N VAL A 98 -3.29 -19.89 -26.12
CA VAL A 98 -4.48 -20.17 -26.96
C VAL A 98 -4.33 -19.42 -28.26
N MET A 99 -3.16 -19.58 -28.91
CA MET A 99 -2.94 -19.17 -30.31
C MET A 99 -1.96 -20.10 -31.04
N LYS A 100 -1.84 -21.36 -30.60
CA LYS A 100 -1.31 -22.45 -31.43
C LYS A 100 -2.37 -23.53 -31.57
N GLU A 101 -3.38 -23.25 -32.39
CA GLU A 101 -4.19 -24.21 -33.16
C GLU A 101 -5.41 -23.49 -33.71
N ASN A 102 -5.21 -22.86 -34.86
CA ASN A 102 -6.07 -23.09 -36.01
C ASN A 102 -5.10 -23.16 -37.20
N SER A 103 -4.62 -24.38 -37.46
CA SER A 103 -4.05 -24.75 -38.75
C SER A 103 -5.10 -24.48 -39.83
N ASP A 104 -4.77 -23.59 -40.78
CA ASP A 104 -4.46 -23.94 -42.17
C ASP A 104 -3.79 -22.75 -42.88
#